data_AF-A0A7C5YDX9-F1
#
_entry.id   AF-A0A7C5YDX9-F1
#
_cell.length_a   1.000
_cell.length_b   1.000
_cell.length_c   1.000
_cell.angle_alpha   90.00
_cell.angle_beta   90.00
_cell.angle_gamma   90.00
#
_symmetry.space_group_name_H-M   'P 1'
#
loop_
_entity.id
_entity.type
_entity.pdbx_description
1 polymer ?
#
loop_
_entity_poly.entity_id
_entity_poly.type
_entity_poly.pdbx_seq_one_letter_code
_entity_poly.pdbx_strand_id
1 'polypeptide(L)'
;MRRECKKARKYMSLMLDGEITRSALKWFEAHINRCVACRAELRALQVISQAIRSEGRVKAPIDVSEHIAPMLWQVHPAETTRRQYLKPFLLPLAFSLSLLLAVCCIWVRWKSNEGADVARMQIPPVYVHAHLLNADQAQVFLNPMTNLTIVEASSWR
;
A
#
# COMPACT_ATOMS: atom_id res chain seq x y z
N MET A 1 1.82 15.26 24.49
CA MET A 1 2.47 16.49 23.96
C MET A 1 4.00 16.43 23.77
N ARG A 2 4.84 15.92 24.70
CA ARG A 2 6.32 15.95 24.54
C ARG A 2 6.88 15.29 23.27
N ARG A 3 6.31 14.15 22.83
CA ARG A 3 6.81 13.43 21.63
C ARG A 3 6.63 14.23 20.34
N GLU A 4 5.50 14.92 20.20
CA GLU A 4 5.24 15.76 19.03
C GLU A 4 6.16 16.98 18.98
N CYS A 5 6.45 17.60 20.13
CA CYS A 5 7.39 18.72 20.21
C CYS A 5 8.80 18.27 19.77
N LYS A 6 9.24 17.08 20.17
CA LYS A 6 10.52 16.49 19.72
C LYS A 6 10.55 16.29 18.21
N LYS A 7 9.43 15.84 17.61
CA LYS A 7 9.30 15.68 16.17
C LYS A 7 9.30 17.04 15.45
N ALA A 8 8.59 18.03 16.00
CA ALA A 8 8.56 19.40 15.48
C ALA A 8 9.95 20.04 15.46
N ARG A 9 10.78 19.85 16.49
CA ARG A 9 12.18 20.33 16.50
C ARG A 9 13.02 19.77 15.35
N LYS A 10 12.86 18.49 15.03
CA LYS A 10 13.55 17.91 13.86
C LYS A 10 13.10 18.59 12.57
N TYR A 11 11.81 18.85 12.42
CA TYR A 11 11.28 19.57 11.25
C TYR A 11 11.66 21.05 11.22
N MET A 12 11.91 21.70 12.36
CA MET A 12 12.43 23.07 12.40
C MET A 12 13.78 23.17 11.70
N SER A 13 14.72 22.27 12.01
CA SER A 13 16.03 22.23 11.34
C SER A 13 15.87 22.03 9.84
N LEU A 14 15.15 20.96 9.45
CA LEU A 14 14.90 20.65 8.03
C LEU A 14 14.22 21.81 7.29
N MET A 15 13.35 22.57 7.96
CA MET A 15 12.71 23.75 7.37
C MET A 15 13.70 24.90 7.19
N LEU A 16 14.58 25.16 8.15
CA LEU A 16 15.63 26.20 8.05
C LEU A 16 16.66 25.87 6.96
N ASP A 17 16.92 24.58 6.76
CA ASP A 17 17.82 24.04 5.72
C ASP A 17 17.14 23.96 4.34
N GLY A 18 15.81 24.13 4.26
CA GLY A 18 15.05 24.03 3.01
C GLY A 18 14.76 22.60 2.54
N GLU A 19 15.02 21.60 3.38
CA GLU A 19 14.90 20.16 3.07
C GLU A 19 13.56 19.54 3.52
N ILE A 20 12.66 20.33 4.11
CA ILE A 20 11.38 19.81 4.58
C ILE A 20 10.45 19.43 3.41
N THR A 21 9.86 18.23 3.47
CA THR A 21 8.88 17.78 2.46
C THR A 21 7.53 18.48 2.63
N ARG A 22 6.74 18.61 1.55
CA ARG A 22 5.41 19.26 1.61
C ARG A 22 4.46 18.64 2.63
N SER A 23 4.48 17.32 2.79
CA SER A 23 3.64 16.62 3.77
C SER A 23 4.11 16.88 5.20
N ALA A 24 5.43 16.89 5.44
CA ALA A 24 6.00 17.24 6.73
C ALA A 24 5.74 18.70 7.10
N LEU A 25 5.81 19.61 6.12
CA LEU A 25 5.54 21.03 6.30
C LEU A 25 4.11 21.27 6.79
N LYS A 26 3.10 20.68 6.14
CA LYS A 26 1.69 20.78 6.57
C LYS A 26 1.48 20.31 8.02
N TRP A 27 2.08 19.18 8.38
CA TRP A 27 2.01 18.67 9.76
C TRP A 27 2.69 19.62 10.75
N PHE A 28 3.87 20.12 10.39
CA PHE A 28 4.64 21.04 11.21
C PHE A 28 3.90 22.36 11.44
N GLU A 29 3.32 22.95 10.39
CA GLU A 29 2.48 24.15 10.45
C GLU A 29 1.28 23.97 11.38
N ALA A 30 0.58 22.84 11.28
CA ALA A 30 -0.52 22.52 12.18
C ALA A 30 -0.08 22.44 13.65
N HIS A 31 1.11 21.90 13.92
CA HIS A 31 1.66 21.82 15.28
C HIS A 31 2.06 23.20 15.83
N ILE A 32 2.80 24.03 15.07
CA ILE A 32 3.24 25.37 15.53
C ILE A 32 2.07 26.35 15.72
N ASN A 33 0.97 26.14 15.01
CA ASN A 33 -0.26 26.91 15.20
C ASN A 33 -0.96 26.60 16.54
N ARG A 34 -0.69 25.44 17.15
CA ARG A 34 -1.27 25.03 18.43
C ARG A 34 -0.29 25.10 19.60
N CYS A 35 1.01 24.94 19.36
CA CYS A 35 2.04 24.87 20.39
C CYS A 35 2.83 26.19 20.51
N VAL A 36 2.56 26.96 21.57
CA VAL A 36 3.23 28.24 21.85
C VAL A 36 4.73 28.06 22.05
N ALA A 37 5.16 27.02 22.76
CA ALA A 37 6.58 26.77 23.03
C ALA A 37 7.37 26.51 21.74
N CYS A 38 6.87 25.65 20.85
CA CYS A 38 7.50 25.40 19.56
C CYS A 38 7.50 26.63 18.65
N ARG A 39 6.46 27.47 18.72
CA ARG A 39 6.44 28.74 17.98
C ARG A 39 7.50 29.72 18.47
N ALA A 40 7.67 29.84 19.78
CA ALA A 40 8.72 30.69 20.37
C ALA A 40 10.12 30.19 19.99
N GLU A 41 10.34 28.88 20.07
CA GLU A 41 11.60 28.24 19.65
C GLU A 41 11.91 28.49 18.17
N LEU A 42 10.92 28.34 17.29
CA LEU A 42 11.06 28.63 15.87
C LEU A 42 11.47 30.08 15.61
N ARG A 43 10.81 31.05 16.27
CA ARG A 43 11.13 32.47 16.14
C ARG A 43 12.57 32.77 16.59
N ALA A 44 12.99 32.20 17.71
CA ALA A 44 14.37 32.37 18.20
C ALA A 44 15.39 31.86 17.17
N LEU A 45 15.16 30.68 16.60
CA LEU A 45 16.03 30.13 15.56
C LEU A 45 16.04 30.97 14.27
N GLN A 46 14.89 31.53 13.87
CA GLN A 46 14.81 32.44 12.72
C GLN A 46 15.61 33.72 12.94
N VAL A 47 15.53 34.31 14.14
CA VAL A 47 16.32 35.51 14.51
C VAL A 47 17.82 35.20 14.45
N ILE A 48 18.26 34.08 15.02
CA ILE A 48 19.67 33.66 14.97
C ILE A 48 20.11 33.42 13.52
N SER A 49 19.31 32.69 12.74
CA SER A 49 19.61 32.41 11.32
C SER A 49 19.70 33.69 10.50
N GLN A 50 18.82 34.66 10.76
CA GLN A 50 18.85 35.96 10.10
C GLN A 50 20.08 36.76 10.50
N ALA A 51 20.45 36.78 11.79
CA ALA A 51 21.65 37.46 12.28
C ALA A 51 22.93 36.91 11.63
N ILE A 52 23.05 35.58 11.53
CA ILE A 52 24.19 34.92 10.85
C ILE A 52 24.21 35.31 9.36
N ARG A 53 23.05 35.37 8.70
CA ARG A 53 22.96 35.75 7.28
C ARG A 53 23.23 37.23 7.04
N SER A 54 22.96 38.09 8.01
CA SER A 54 23.17 39.54 7.88
C SER A 54 24.62 39.97 8.06
N GLU A 55 25.47 39.13 8.65
CA GLU A 55 26.91 39.42 8.85
C GLU A 55 27.70 39.57 7.53
N GLY A 56 27.03 39.44 6.39
CA GLY A 56 27.61 39.59 5.07
C GLY A 56 28.34 38.33 4.63
N ARG A 57 28.53 38.20 3.32
CA ARG A 57 29.34 37.10 2.79
C ARG A 57 30.81 37.40 3.07
N VAL A 58 31.44 36.57 3.90
CA VAL A 58 32.89 36.57 4.03
C VAL A 58 33.49 36.14 2.70
N LYS A 59 34.39 36.96 2.16
CA LYS A 59 35.10 36.63 0.92
C LYS A 59 35.96 35.40 1.20
N ALA A 60 35.70 34.32 0.47
CA ALA A 60 36.53 33.12 0.59
C ALA A 60 37.98 33.45 0.18
N PRO A 61 38.99 32.95 0.92
CA PRO A 61 40.39 33.03 0.49
C PRO A 61 40.59 32.40 -0.90
N ILE A 62 41.52 32.93 -1.68
CA ILE A 62 41.74 32.54 -3.09
C ILE A 62 42.04 31.04 -3.25
N ASP A 63 42.77 30.47 -2.28
CA ASP A 63 43.24 29.07 -2.35
C ASP A 63 42.15 28.05 -1.95
N VAL A 64 41.06 28.49 -1.32
CA VAL A 64 40.04 27.58 -0.78
C VAL A 64 39.34 26.80 -1.89
N SER A 65 39.07 27.43 -3.03
CA SER A 65 38.48 26.73 -4.17
C SER A 65 39.40 25.65 -4.73
N GLU A 66 40.70 25.88 -4.76
CA GLU A 66 41.68 24.92 -5.30
C GLU A 66 41.80 23.69 -4.39
N HIS A 67 41.74 23.88 -3.08
CA HIS A 67 41.81 22.78 -2.11
C HIS A 67 40.48 22.00 -1.99
N ILE A 68 39.34 22.67 -2.10
CA ILE A 68 38.02 22.04 -1.93
C ILE A 68 37.54 21.38 -3.22
N ALA A 69 37.87 21.91 -4.40
CA ALA A 69 37.45 21.34 -5.69
C ALA A 69 37.70 19.82 -5.80
N PRO A 70 38.89 19.27 -5.53
CA PRO A 70 39.11 17.82 -5.63
C PRO A 70 38.31 17.02 -4.60
N MET A 71 38.03 17.59 -3.42
CA MET A 71 37.20 16.92 -2.40
C MET A 71 35.73 16.83 -2.83
N LEU A 72 35.20 17.85 -3.51
CA LEU A 72 33.83 17.85 -4.03
C LEU A 72 33.61 16.75 -5.08
N TRP A 73 34.64 16.40 -5.85
CA TRP A 73 34.55 15.30 -6.83
C TRP A 73 34.58 13.91 -6.19
N GLN A 74 35.09 13.79 -4.96
CA GLN A 74 35.10 12.53 -4.20
C GLN A 74 33.78 12.27 -3.46
N VAL A 75 33.03 13.33 -3.17
CA VAL A 75 31.66 13.19 -2.66
C VAL A 75 30.81 12.73 -3.85
N HIS A 76 30.65 11.41 -3.98
CA HIS A 76 29.77 10.79 -4.96
C HIS A 76 28.46 11.58 -5.05
N PRO A 77 27.96 11.89 -6.28
CA PRO A 77 26.74 12.66 -6.44
C PRO A 77 25.67 11.95 -5.63
N ALA A 78 25.18 12.63 -4.58
CA ALA A 78 24.21 12.12 -3.64
C ALA A 78 23.17 11.36 -4.45
N GLU A 79 23.18 10.03 -4.36
CA GLU A 79 22.27 9.21 -5.12
C GLU A 79 20.88 9.70 -4.75
N THR A 80 20.25 10.39 -5.70
CA THR A 80 18.91 10.90 -5.54
C THR A 80 18.04 9.73 -5.09
N THR A 81 17.64 9.75 -3.83
CA THR A 81 16.90 8.71 -3.10
C THR A 81 15.54 8.39 -3.73
N ARG A 82 15.21 9.03 -4.86
CA ARG A 82 14.04 8.82 -5.68
C ARG A 82 14.02 7.47 -6.41
N ARG A 83 15.16 6.82 -6.65
CA ARG A 83 15.21 5.53 -7.37
C ARG A 83 15.02 4.28 -6.50
N GLN A 84 15.17 4.38 -5.18
CA GLN A 84 15.10 3.21 -4.29
C GLN A 84 13.65 2.84 -3.89
N TYR A 85 12.68 3.76 -3.99
CA TYR A 85 11.29 3.48 -3.61
C TYR A 85 10.41 2.89 -4.72
N LEU A 86 10.85 2.88 -5.98
CA LEU A 86 10.06 2.33 -7.09
C LEU A 86 10.27 0.82 -7.32
N LYS A 87 11.31 0.21 -6.75
CA LYS A 87 11.63 -1.21 -6.96
C LYS A 87 10.85 -2.22 -6.10
N PRO A 88 10.35 -1.94 -4.87
CA PRO A 88 9.66 -2.98 -4.10
C PRO A 88 8.21 -3.25 -4.57
N PHE A 89 7.61 -2.40 -5.41
CA PHE A 89 6.21 -2.58 -5.82
C PHE A 89 6.01 -3.48 -7.04
N LEU A 90 7.03 -3.69 -7.89
CA LEU A 90 6.89 -4.52 -9.10
C LEU A 90 7.00 -6.03 -8.81
N LEU A 91 7.69 -6.42 -7.74
CA LEU A 91 7.82 -7.81 -7.32
C LEU A 91 6.48 -8.49 -6.99
N PRO A 92 5.57 -7.93 -6.17
CA PRO A 92 4.30 -8.59 -5.86
C PRO A 92 3.38 -8.73 -7.08
N LEU A 93 3.41 -7.78 -8.03
CA LEU A 93 2.64 -7.86 -9.26
C LEU A 93 3.08 -9.06 -10.13
N ALA A 94 4.39 -9.25 -10.31
CA ALA A 94 4.91 -10.39 -11.07
C ALA A 94 4.53 -11.74 -10.45
N PHE A 95 4.58 -11.86 -9.12
CA PHE A 95 4.14 -13.06 -8.41
C PHE A 95 2.63 -13.32 -8.59
N SER A 96 1.79 -12.30 -8.46
CA SER A 96 0.33 -12.46 -8.65
C SER A 96 -0.03 -12.91 -10.07
N LEU A 97 0.66 -12.38 -11.08
CA LEU A 97 0.41 -12.71 -12.49
C LEU A 97 0.88 -14.13 -12.82
N SER A 98 2.03 -14.55 -12.27
CA SER A 98 2.53 -15.91 -12.39
C SER A 98 1.57 -16.94 -11.75
N LEU A 99 1.03 -16.63 -10.57
CA LEU A 99 0.10 -17.50 -9.85
C LEU A 99 -1.24 -17.64 -10.59
N LEU A 100 -1.76 -16.53 -11.14
CA LEU A 100 -2.95 -16.54 -12.01
C LEU A 100 -2.75 -17.40 -13.27
N LEU A 101 -1.59 -17.28 -13.93
CA LEU A 101 -1.27 -18.10 -15.09
C LEU A 101 -1.17 -19.58 -14.73
N ALA A 102 -0.54 -19.93 -13.60
CA ALA A 102 -0.45 -21.31 -13.15
C ALA A 102 -1.84 -21.93 -12.88
N VAL A 103 -2.72 -21.21 -12.19
CA VAL A 103 -4.11 -21.65 -11.94
C VAL A 103 -4.87 -21.82 -13.25
N CYS A 104 -4.71 -20.88 -14.19
CA CYS A 104 -5.34 -20.96 -15.51
C CYS A 104 -4.86 -22.20 -16.28
N CYS A 105 -3.56 -22.49 -16.28
CA CYS A 105 -3.00 -23.69 -16.91
C CYS A 105 -3.53 -24.99 -16.29
N ILE A 106 -3.66 -25.05 -14.97
CA ILE A 106 -4.24 -26.21 -14.27
C ILE A 106 -5.69 -26.41 -14.68
N TRP A 107 -6.48 -25.33 -14.73
CA TRP A 107 -7.90 -25.39 -15.11
C TRP A 107 -8.11 -25.86 -16.55
N VAL A 108 -7.33 -25.32 -17.51
CA VAL A 108 -7.38 -25.74 -18.92
C VAL A 108 -7.01 -27.23 -19.07
N ARG A 109 -5.99 -27.69 -18.35
CA ARG A 109 -5.55 -29.08 -18.39
C ARG A 109 -6.56 -30.03 -17.76
N TRP A 110 -7.23 -29.61 -16.67
CA TRP A 110 -8.30 -30.38 -16.05
C TRP A 110 -9.50 -30.52 -16.98
N LYS A 111 -9.97 -29.41 -17.57
CA LYS A 111 -11.08 -29.40 -18.53
C LYS A 111 -10.79 -30.23 -19.79
N SER A 112 -9.54 -30.24 -20.25
CA SER A 112 -9.13 -31.08 -21.38
C SER A 112 -9.18 -32.58 -21.05
N ASN A 113 -9.06 -32.97 -19.78
CA ASN A 113 -9.03 -34.37 -19.38
C ASN A 113 -10.45 -34.95 -19.23
N GLU A 114 -11.45 -34.11 -18.94
CA GLU A 114 -12.86 -34.52 -18.86
C GLU A 114 -13.37 -35.13 -20.18
N GLY A 115 -12.80 -34.77 -21.33
CA GLY A 115 -13.16 -35.37 -22.63
C GLY A 115 -12.52 -36.74 -22.90
N ALA A 116 -11.45 -37.11 -22.19
CA ALA A 116 -10.73 -38.36 -22.43
C ALA A 116 -11.34 -39.55 -21.68
N ASP A 117 -11.96 -39.32 -20.51
CA ASP A 117 -12.53 -40.39 -19.69
C ASP A 117 -13.88 -40.90 -20.21
N VAL A 118 -14.64 -40.09 -20.97
CA VAL A 118 -15.93 -40.53 -21.55
C VAL A 118 -15.76 -41.58 -22.66
N ALA A 119 -14.59 -41.63 -23.31
CA ALA A 119 -14.32 -42.57 -24.40
C ALA A 119 -13.98 -44.00 -23.93
N ARG A 120 -13.75 -44.22 -22.62
CA ARG A 120 -13.38 -45.55 -22.07
C ARG A 120 -14.47 -46.26 -21.29
N MET A 121 -15.65 -45.66 -21.12
CA MET A 121 -16.77 -46.34 -20.47
C MET A 121 -17.50 -47.25 -21.47
N GLN A 122 -16.81 -48.32 -21.92
CA GLN A 122 -17.46 -49.50 -22.49
C GLN A 122 -18.25 -50.17 -21.37
N ILE A 123 -19.54 -49.83 -21.27
CA ILE A 123 -20.50 -50.49 -20.40
C ILE A 123 -20.64 -51.93 -20.92
N PRO A 124 -20.26 -52.98 -20.16
CA PRO A 124 -20.58 -54.34 -20.57
C PRO A 124 -22.10 -54.49 -20.63
N PRO A 125 -22.67 -55.22 -21.61
CA PRO A 125 -24.10 -55.48 -21.68
C PRO A 125 -24.50 -56.39 -20.51
N VAL A 126 -24.81 -55.80 -19.36
CA VAL A 126 -25.44 -56.49 -18.26
C VAL A 126 -26.92 -56.61 -18.60
N TYR A 127 -27.27 -57.79 -19.08
CA TYR A 127 -28.64 -58.30 -19.10
C TYR A 127 -29.24 -58.28 -17.69
N VAL A 128 -30.57 -58.40 -17.68
CA VAL A 128 -31.46 -58.86 -16.59
C VAL A 128 -32.32 -57.73 -16.02
N HIS A 129 -33.59 -57.60 -16.45
CA HIS A 129 -34.75 -58.39 -15.97
C HIS A 129 -34.90 -58.41 -14.44
N ALA A 130 -35.41 -57.32 -13.86
CA ALA A 130 -36.31 -57.34 -12.71
C ALA A 130 -36.50 -55.90 -12.23
N HIS A 131 -37.74 -55.39 -12.32
CA HIS A 131 -38.37 -54.42 -11.43
C HIS A 131 -39.60 -53.80 -12.12
N LEU A 132 -40.49 -54.66 -12.62
CA LEU A 132 -41.91 -54.34 -12.73
C LEU A 132 -42.57 -54.76 -11.42
N LEU A 133 -42.33 -54.05 -10.32
CA LEU A 133 -43.04 -54.17 -9.04
C LEU A 133 -42.53 -53.02 -8.14
N ASN A 134 -43.02 -51.80 -8.36
CA ASN A 134 -43.12 -50.70 -7.37
C ASN A 134 -43.63 -49.42 -8.05
N ALA A 135 -44.76 -49.53 -8.75
CA ALA A 135 -45.44 -48.37 -9.34
C ALA A 135 -46.47 -47.71 -8.37
N ASP A 136 -46.47 -48.05 -7.07
CA ASP A 136 -47.64 -47.77 -6.23
C ASP A 136 -47.36 -47.20 -4.82
N GLN A 137 -46.22 -46.54 -4.60
CA GLN A 137 -46.02 -45.80 -3.35
C GLN A 137 -45.69 -44.32 -3.58
N ALA A 138 -46.77 -43.53 -3.52
CA ALA A 138 -46.90 -42.23 -2.84
C ALA A 138 -45.94 -41.12 -3.30
N GLN A 139 -46.32 -40.06 -4.02
CA GLN A 139 -47.57 -39.28 -4.00
C GLN A 139 -48.12 -38.91 -2.61
N VAL A 140 -47.30 -38.40 -1.69
CA VAL A 140 -47.73 -37.43 -0.67
C VAL A 140 -46.53 -36.58 -0.26
N PHE A 141 -46.50 -35.30 -0.65
CA PHE A 141 -46.02 -34.14 0.14
C PHE A 141 -45.87 -32.92 -0.79
N LEU A 142 -47.01 -32.44 -1.28
CA LEU A 142 -47.17 -31.05 -1.70
C LEU A 142 -47.39 -30.22 -0.42
N ASN A 143 -46.40 -29.44 -0.01
CA ASN A 143 -46.59 -28.33 0.92
C ASN A 143 -46.47 -27.00 0.15
N PRO A 144 -47.59 -26.39 -0.27
CA PRO A 144 -47.68 -24.96 -0.47
C PRO A 144 -48.32 -24.30 0.77
N MET A 145 -48.10 -22.99 0.94
CA MET A 145 -48.69 -22.05 1.92
C MET A 145 -47.75 -21.66 3.09
N THR A 146 -47.05 -20.52 2.97
CA THR A 146 -47.44 -19.15 3.40
C THR A 146 -47.05 -18.83 4.84
N ASN A 147 -46.12 -17.87 5.00
CA ASN A 147 -46.23 -16.64 5.81
C ASN A 147 -44.81 -16.03 5.92
N LEU A 148 -44.45 -14.95 5.20
CA LEU A 148 -44.78 -13.54 5.49
C LEU A 148 -44.59 -13.18 6.97
N THR A 149 -43.49 -12.48 7.28
CA THR A 149 -43.53 -11.20 7.99
C THR A 149 -42.18 -10.48 7.85
N ILE A 150 -42.27 -9.31 7.25
CA ILE A 150 -41.28 -8.24 7.16
C ILE A 150 -41.37 -7.47 8.49
N VAL A 151 -40.24 -7.28 9.18
CA VAL A 151 -40.04 -6.26 10.24
C VAL A 151 -38.68 -5.65 9.93
N GLU A 152 -38.61 -4.56 9.17
CA GLU A 152 -38.82 -3.16 9.56
C GLU A 152 -37.71 -2.59 10.47
N ALA A 153 -37.18 -1.47 9.99
CA ALA A 153 -35.95 -0.82 10.39
C ALA A 153 -36.02 -0.17 11.78
N SER A 154 -34.89 -0.12 12.48
CA SER A 154 -34.66 0.91 13.50
C SER A 154 -33.32 1.60 13.25
N SER A 155 -33.45 2.90 13.01
CA SER A 155 -32.41 3.90 12.91
C SER A 155 -31.86 4.24 14.30
N TRP A 156 -30.55 4.34 14.42
CA TRP A 156 -29.90 5.01 15.55
C TRP A 156 -29.06 6.15 15.00
N ARG A 157 -29.38 7.34 15.53
CA ARG A 157 -28.65 8.60 15.36
C ARG A 157 -27.33 8.58 16.09
#